data_AF-V7CI86-F1
#
_entry.id   AF-V7CI86-F1
#
_cell.length_a   1.000
_cell.length_b   1.000
_cell.length_c   1.000
_cell.angle_alpha   90.00
_cell.angle_beta   90.00
_cell.angle_gamma   90.00
#
_symmetry.space_group_name_H-M   'P 1'
#
loop_
_entity.id
_entity.type
_entity.pdbx_description
1 polymer ?
#
loop_
_entity_poly.entity_id
_entity_poly.type
_entity_poly.pdbx_seq_one_letter_code
_entity_poly.pdbx_strand_id
1 'polypeptide(L)'
;MLLLLPPQFASQSRLPFPSTPKLKLVSETDVFPSFLPKEVHRIKDPFARTLANRIQRLPVSVRFSEDPIMSSSVKPMMQNKENPVVLLHGFDSSCLEWRYTYPLLEEAGYETWAVDILGWGFSDLEKLPSCDVVSKRDHFYQFWKSHIRKAMILVGPSLGSAVAIDFAVNYPEAVEKLVLIDASVYAEGTGNLATLPRAAAYAGAYVLKSIPLRLYANYLSFTNLSFSTSLDWTNVGRLHCLLPWWEDATVDFMTSGGYNVVSQIKK
;
A
#
# COMPACT_ATOMS: atom_id res chain seq x y z
N MET A 1 9.04 5.25 2.90
CA MET A 1 7.86 5.54 2.07
C MET A 1 8.37 5.92 0.69
N LEU A 2 8.38 4.96 -0.24
CA LEU A 2 8.98 5.13 -1.57
C LEU A 2 7.82 5.34 -2.56
N LEU A 3 7.36 6.58 -2.71
CA LEU A 3 6.38 6.89 -3.74
C LEU A 3 7.07 6.77 -5.11
N LEU A 4 6.56 5.90 -5.97
CA LEU A 4 7.03 5.81 -7.36
C LEU A 4 6.85 7.19 -8.01
N LEU A 5 7.86 7.66 -8.74
CA LEU A 5 7.85 9.02 -9.30
C LEU A 5 6.78 9.17 -10.40
N PRO A 6 6.23 10.38 -10.61
CA PRO A 6 5.57 10.69 -11.87
C PRO A 6 6.59 10.54 -13.01
N PRO A 7 6.18 10.05 -14.19
CA PRO A 7 7.07 10.02 -15.35
C PRO A 7 7.38 11.46 -15.80
N GLN A 8 8.62 11.94 -15.60
CA GLN A 8 9.16 13.11 -16.29
C GLN A 8 10.58 12.86 -16.83
N PHE A 9 10.68 12.93 -18.16
CA PHE A 9 11.83 13.20 -19.03
C PHE A 9 13.24 12.95 -18.46
N ALA A 10 13.65 11.68 -18.44
CA ALA A 10 15.06 11.34 -18.46
C ALA A 10 15.64 11.73 -19.84
N SER A 11 16.28 12.88 -19.90
CA SER A 11 17.24 13.22 -20.95
C SER A 11 18.51 12.38 -20.71
N GLN A 12 18.56 11.16 -21.27
CA GLN A 12 19.80 10.51 -21.74
C GLN A 12 19.49 9.20 -22.50
N SER A 13 20.03 9.14 -23.74
CA SER A 13 20.09 8.01 -24.71
C SER A 13 18.85 7.14 -24.92
N ARG A 14 18.10 7.48 -25.98
CA ARG A 14 16.83 6.88 -26.40
C ARG A 14 17.02 5.55 -27.14
N LEU A 15 16.42 4.48 -26.63
CA LEU A 15 15.47 3.73 -27.46
C LEU A 15 14.19 4.57 -27.55
N PRO A 16 13.52 4.67 -28.71
CA PRO A 16 12.31 5.46 -28.83
C PRO A 16 11.20 4.83 -27.98
N PHE A 17 10.87 5.47 -26.86
CA PHE A 17 9.63 5.19 -26.14
C PHE A 17 8.46 5.65 -27.03
N PRO A 18 7.38 4.86 -27.13
CA PRO A 18 6.16 5.28 -27.83
C PRO A 18 5.64 6.59 -27.22
N SER A 19 5.12 7.45 -28.09
CA SER A 19 4.64 8.80 -27.79
C SER A 19 3.78 8.84 -26.53
N THR A 20 4.00 9.88 -25.70
CA THR A 20 3.21 10.22 -24.52
C THR A 20 1.70 10.02 -24.75
N PRO A 21 1.02 9.21 -23.93
CA PRO A 21 -0.41 9.03 -24.03
C PRO A 21 -1.12 10.33 -23.65
N LYS A 22 -2.08 10.75 -24.49
CA LYS A 22 -3.09 11.72 -24.08
C LYS A 22 -4.03 11.03 -23.12
N LEU A 23 -3.73 11.06 -21.82
CA LEU A 23 -4.71 10.72 -20.80
C LEU A 23 -5.88 11.69 -20.99
N LYS A 24 -7.05 11.19 -21.37
CA LYS A 24 -8.29 11.98 -21.30
C LYS A 24 -8.53 12.27 -19.82
N LEU A 25 -8.14 13.46 -19.37
CA LEU A 25 -8.67 14.04 -18.14
C LEU A 25 -10.17 14.25 -18.40
N VAL A 26 -10.99 13.31 -17.95
CA VAL A 26 -12.43 13.50 -17.91
C VAL A 26 -12.68 14.50 -16.78
N SER A 27 -13.20 15.68 -17.11
CA SER A 27 -13.65 16.68 -16.15
C SER A 27 -14.99 16.26 -15.54
N GLU A 28 -15.02 15.12 -14.86
CA GLU A 28 -16.10 14.78 -13.94
C GLU A 28 -15.74 15.35 -12.58
N THR A 29 -16.71 15.97 -11.91
CA THR A 29 -16.58 16.28 -10.47
C THR A 29 -16.18 14.99 -9.76
N ASP A 30 -14.97 14.95 -9.19
CA ASP A 30 -14.46 13.75 -8.53
C ASP A 30 -15.45 13.24 -7.46
N VAL A 31 -16.05 12.07 -7.74
CA VAL A 31 -16.93 11.37 -6.80
C VAL A 31 -16.08 10.36 -6.03
N PHE A 32 -15.51 10.81 -4.92
CA PHE A 32 -14.74 9.93 -4.04
C PHE A 32 -15.66 9.00 -3.24
N PRO A 33 -15.24 7.75 -2.98
CA PRO A 33 -15.93 6.86 -2.05
C PRO A 33 -16.15 7.53 -0.68
N SER A 34 -17.36 7.40 -0.14
CA SER A 34 -17.77 8.08 1.11
C SER A 34 -16.96 7.67 2.35
N PHE A 35 -16.28 6.53 2.31
CA PHE A 35 -15.42 6.04 3.38
C PHE A 35 -14.03 6.69 3.39
N LEU A 36 -13.63 7.40 2.32
CA LEU A 36 -12.37 8.13 2.32
C LEU A 36 -12.48 9.37 3.20
N PRO A 37 -11.41 9.76 3.92
CA PRO A 37 -11.39 11.01 4.68
C PRO A 37 -11.68 12.23 3.78
N LYS A 38 -12.42 13.21 4.29
CA LYS A 38 -12.85 14.41 3.54
C LYS A 38 -11.67 15.22 2.98
N GLU A 39 -10.50 15.08 3.58
CA GLU A 39 -9.24 15.66 3.14
C GLU A 39 -8.84 15.23 1.73
N VAL A 40 -9.39 14.13 1.19
CA VAL A 40 -9.18 13.69 -0.19
C VAL A 40 -9.52 14.80 -1.20
N HIS A 41 -10.54 15.62 -0.91
CA HIS A 41 -10.93 16.73 -1.78
C HIS A 41 -9.85 17.84 -1.88
N ARG A 42 -8.94 17.92 -0.90
CA ARG A 42 -7.84 18.90 -0.85
C ARG A 42 -6.60 18.44 -1.62
N ILE A 43 -6.53 17.18 -2.02
CA ILE A 43 -5.41 16.63 -2.80
C ILE A 43 -5.40 17.28 -4.19
N LYS A 44 -4.23 17.75 -4.65
CA LYS A 44 -4.08 18.39 -5.96
C LYS A 44 -3.56 17.43 -7.03
N ASP A 45 -2.80 16.40 -6.64
CA ASP A 45 -2.23 15.40 -7.53
C ASP A 45 -3.32 14.67 -8.33
N PRO A 46 -3.38 14.83 -9.67
CA PRO A 46 -4.45 14.26 -10.49
C PRO A 46 -4.41 12.73 -10.54
N PHE A 47 -3.22 12.12 -10.41
CA PHE A 47 -3.07 10.66 -10.38
C PHE A 47 -3.59 10.11 -9.06
N ALA A 48 -3.30 10.79 -7.94
CA ALA A 48 -3.85 10.43 -6.64
C ALA A 48 -5.37 10.52 -6.62
N ARG A 49 -5.94 11.61 -7.17
CA ARG A 49 -7.39 11.80 -7.26
C ARG A 49 -8.06 10.71 -8.10
N THR A 50 -7.52 10.47 -9.30
CA THR A 50 -8.02 9.41 -10.20
C THR A 50 -8.02 8.05 -9.52
N LEU A 51 -6.91 7.68 -8.87
CA LEU A 51 -6.81 6.38 -8.20
C LEU A 51 -7.71 6.31 -6.97
N ALA A 52 -7.82 7.40 -6.19
CA ALA A 52 -8.68 7.49 -5.01
C ALA A 52 -10.17 7.30 -5.35
N ASN A 53 -10.65 7.87 -6.46
CA ASN A 53 -12.02 7.66 -6.95
C ASN A 53 -12.35 6.18 -7.22
N ARG A 54 -11.33 5.36 -7.51
CA ARG A 54 -11.48 3.94 -7.85
C ARG A 54 -11.29 3.00 -6.67
N ILE A 55 -10.98 3.51 -5.48
CA ILE A 55 -10.85 2.67 -4.29
C ILE A 55 -12.24 2.14 -3.93
N GLN A 56 -12.31 0.86 -3.65
CA GLN A 56 -13.53 0.18 -3.22
C GLN A 56 -13.19 -0.78 -2.09
N ARG A 57 -14.17 -1.04 -1.21
CA ARG A 57 -14.04 -2.04 -0.16
C ARG A 57 -14.75 -3.33 -0.58
N LEU A 58 -14.03 -4.45 -0.51
CA LEU A 58 -14.54 -5.78 -0.80
C LEU A 58 -14.60 -6.59 0.49
N PRO A 59 -15.67 -7.38 0.74
CA PRO A 59 -15.75 -8.21 1.93
C PRO A 59 -14.69 -9.32 1.87
N VAL A 60 -13.97 -9.52 2.98
CA VAL A 60 -13.00 -10.61 3.16
C VAL A 60 -13.30 -11.31 4.48
N SER A 61 -13.79 -12.55 4.40
CA SER A 61 -13.99 -13.39 5.58
C SER A 61 -12.64 -13.91 6.06
N VAL A 62 -12.26 -13.55 7.30
CA VAL A 62 -11.00 -13.95 7.93
C VAL A 62 -11.24 -14.98 9.02
N ARG A 63 -10.20 -15.70 9.44
CA ARG A 63 -10.36 -16.77 10.46
C ARG A 63 -10.49 -16.26 11.89
N PHE A 64 -10.11 -15.00 12.13
CA PHE A 64 -10.01 -14.39 13.46
C PHE A 64 -11.13 -13.38 13.74
N SER A 65 -12.15 -13.30 12.87
CA SER A 65 -13.33 -12.44 13.03
C SER A 65 -14.56 -13.18 12.51
N GLU A 66 -15.71 -12.98 13.16
CA GLU A 66 -17.01 -13.49 12.67
C GLU A 66 -17.50 -12.66 11.48
N ASP A 67 -17.32 -11.34 11.55
CA ASP A 67 -17.72 -10.42 10.49
C ASP A 67 -16.59 -10.27 9.44
N PRO A 68 -16.94 -10.18 8.13
CA PRO A 68 -15.98 -9.89 7.08
C PRO A 68 -15.33 -8.51 7.24
N ILE A 69 -14.03 -8.43 6.97
CA ILE A 69 -13.32 -7.15 6.89
C ILE A 69 -13.59 -6.52 5.52
N MET A 70 -14.12 -5.30 5.52
CA MET A 70 -14.38 -4.55 4.28
C MET A 70 -13.08 -3.95 3.75
N SER A 71 -12.37 -4.75 2.96
CA SER A 71 -10.97 -4.56 2.60
C SER A 71 -10.82 -3.67 1.37
N SER A 72 -10.05 -2.60 1.47
CA SER A 72 -9.89 -1.64 0.39
C SER A 72 -8.89 -2.12 -0.67
N SER A 73 -9.26 -1.89 -1.92
CA SER A 73 -8.42 -2.16 -3.08
C SER A 73 -8.84 -1.27 -4.25
N VAL A 74 -7.94 -1.14 -5.23
CA VAL A 74 -8.27 -0.72 -6.58
C VAL A 74 -8.38 -1.96 -7.45
N LYS A 75 -9.55 -2.14 -8.05
CA LYS A 75 -9.85 -3.26 -8.95
C LYS A 75 -9.38 -2.99 -10.38
N PRO A 76 -8.94 -4.03 -11.11
CA PRO A 76 -8.65 -3.91 -12.54
C PRO A 76 -9.89 -3.53 -13.33
N MET A 77 -9.74 -2.73 -14.38
CA MET A 77 -10.82 -2.43 -15.33
C MET A 77 -11.14 -3.60 -16.27
N MET A 78 -10.18 -4.51 -16.44
CA MET A 78 -10.28 -5.64 -17.37
C MET A 78 -9.82 -6.92 -16.67
N GLN A 79 -10.49 -8.04 -16.97
CA GLN A 79 -10.02 -9.36 -16.59
C GLN A 79 -9.35 -10.01 -17.78
N ASN A 80 -8.15 -10.55 -17.57
CA ASN A 80 -7.37 -11.22 -18.60
C ASN A 80 -7.18 -12.70 -18.29
N LYS A 81 -6.83 -13.46 -19.33
CA LYS A 81 -6.42 -14.87 -19.18
C LYS A 81 -5.06 -15.00 -18.48
N GLU A 82 -4.18 -14.03 -18.70
CA GLU A 82 -2.86 -13.96 -18.05
C GLU A 82 -2.97 -13.71 -16.55
N ASN A 83 -1.92 -14.07 -15.82
CA ASN A 83 -1.85 -13.85 -14.37
C ASN A 83 -1.78 -12.33 -14.05
N PRO A 84 -2.53 -11.88 -13.03
CA PRO A 84 -2.64 -10.47 -12.72
C PRO A 84 -1.38 -9.98 -12.00
N VAL A 85 -1.15 -8.68 -12.07
CA VAL A 85 -0.16 -7.97 -11.25
C VAL A 85 -0.86 -7.48 -9.99
N VAL A 86 -0.34 -7.85 -8.82
CA VAL A 86 -0.92 -7.47 -7.53
C VAL A 86 0.11 -6.63 -6.77
N LEU A 87 -0.30 -5.41 -6.45
CA LEU A 87 0.55 -4.38 -5.88
C LEU A 87 0.25 -4.21 -4.39
N LEU A 88 1.24 -4.49 -3.54
CA LEU A 88 1.20 -4.26 -2.09
C LEU A 88 1.97 -2.99 -1.74
N HIS A 89 1.45 -2.15 -0.87
CA HIS A 89 2.15 -0.92 -0.44
C HIS A 89 3.22 -1.20 0.64
N GLY A 90 4.06 -0.21 0.93
CA GLY A 90 5.08 -0.29 1.99
C GLY A 90 4.52 -0.10 3.41
N PHE A 91 5.40 -0.03 4.41
CA PHE A 91 5.01 0.31 5.79
C PHE A 91 4.32 1.67 5.85
N ASP A 92 3.24 1.75 6.63
CA ASP A 92 2.53 2.99 6.90
C ASP A 92 2.14 3.77 5.62
N SER A 93 1.45 3.06 4.72
CA SER A 93 1.08 3.54 3.40
C SER A 93 -0.32 3.04 2.98
N SER A 94 -0.68 3.24 1.72
CA SER A 94 -1.92 2.76 1.11
C SER A 94 -1.73 2.46 -0.38
N CYS A 95 -2.77 1.95 -1.03
CA CYS A 95 -2.83 1.68 -2.47
C CYS A 95 -2.53 2.93 -3.31
N LEU A 96 -2.66 4.15 -2.74
CA LEU A 96 -2.28 5.41 -3.37
C LEU A 96 -0.76 5.57 -3.59
N GLU A 97 0.08 4.73 -2.98
CA GLU A 97 1.51 4.61 -3.30
C GLU A 97 1.71 4.27 -4.79
N TRP A 98 0.74 3.57 -5.39
CA TRP A 98 0.77 3.12 -6.78
C TRP A 98 0.14 4.08 -7.78
N ARG A 99 -0.24 5.31 -7.37
CA ARG A 99 -0.98 6.26 -8.22
C ARG A 99 -0.36 6.53 -9.60
N TYR A 100 0.96 6.49 -9.73
CA TYR A 100 1.63 6.70 -11.01
C TYR A 100 1.89 5.40 -11.78
N THR A 101 2.09 4.28 -11.10
CA THR A 101 2.46 3.00 -11.73
C THR A 101 1.24 2.18 -12.13
N TYR A 102 0.19 2.19 -11.30
CA TYR A 102 -1.07 1.50 -11.58
C TYR A 102 -1.65 1.84 -12.97
N PRO A 103 -1.82 3.13 -13.35
CA PRO A 103 -2.37 3.46 -14.67
C PRO A 103 -1.46 3.02 -15.83
N LEU A 104 -0.14 3.01 -15.64
CA LEU A 104 0.81 2.56 -16.67
C LEU A 104 0.70 1.05 -16.91
N LEU A 105 0.47 0.27 -15.85
CA LEU A 105 0.27 -1.18 -15.96
C LEU A 105 -1.07 -1.50 -16.65
N GLU A 106 -2.14 -0.80 -16.28
CA GLU A 106 -3.43 -0.96 -16.97
C GLU A 106 -3.36 -0.54 -18.44
N GLU A 107 -2.69 0.57 -18.76
CA GLU A 107 -2.50 1.01 -20.14
C GLU A 107 -1.70 0.00 -20.97
N ALA A 108 -0.69 -0.63 -20.35
CA ALA A 108 0.05 -1.73 -20.96
C ALA A 108 -0.77 -3.05 -21.07
N GLY A 109 -2.03 -3.05 -20.61
CA GLY A 109 -2.95 -4.17 -20.74
C GLY A 109 -2.85 -5.21 -19.63
N TYR A 110 -2.21 -4.91 -18.50
CA TYR A 110 -2.16 -5.84 -17.36
C TYR A 110 -3.42 -5.77 -16.49
N GLU A 111 -3.99 -6.93 -16.14
CA GLU A 111 -4.95 -7.02 -15.04
C GLU A 111 -4.23 -6.68 -13.74
N THR A 112 -4.44 -5.48 -13.23
CA THR A 112 -3.69 -4.94 -12.09
C THR A 112 -4.60 -4.72 -10.89
N TRP A 113 -4.17 -5.18 -9.72
CA TRP A 113 -4.80 -4.92 -8.44
C TRP A 113 -3.86 -4.09 -7.57
N ALA A 114 -4.37 -3.09 -6.85
CA ALA A 114 -3.65 -2.47 -5.74
C ALA A 114 -4.42 -2.77 -4.45
N VAL A 115 -3.79 -3.49 -3.52
CA VAL A 115 -4.46 -4.02 -2.32
C VAL A 115 -3.87 -3.33 -1.09
N ASP A 116 -4.74 -2.86 -0.20
CA ASP A 116 -4.30 -2.36 1.11
C ASP A 116 -4.03 -3.52 2.07
N ILE A 117 -2.87 -3.47 2.70
CA ILE A 117 -2.44 -4.46 3.70
C ILE A 117 -3.26 -4.22 4.98
N LEU A 118 -3.81 -5.29 5.57
CA LEU A 118 -4.56 -5.26 6.82
C LEU A 118 -3.88 -4.35 7.87
N GLY A 119 -4.64 -3.43 8.47
CA GLY A 119 -4.14 -2.45 9.45
C GLY A 119 -3.73 -1.10 8.84
N TRP A 120 -3.49 -1.04 7.53
CA TRP A 120 -3.17 0.18 6.80
C TRP A 120 -4.11 0.39 5.60
N GLY A 121 -3.87 1.48 4.86
CA GLY A 121 -4.76 1.89 3.79
C GLY A 121 -6.17 2.21 4.26
N PHE A 122 -7.17 1.91 3.43
CA PHE A 122 -8.54 2.38 3.60
C PHE A 122 -9.55 1.30 3.99
N SER A 123 -9.09 0.15 4.47
CA SER A 123 -9.96 -0.97 4.86
C SER A 123 -10.78 -0.58 6.09
N ASP A 124 -12.03 -1.04 6.15
CA ASP A 124 -12.82 -0.91 7.37
C ASP A 124 -12.38 -1.97 8.38
N LEU A 125 -11.92 -1.52 9.54
CA LEU A 125 -11.58 -2.43 10.62
C LEU A 125 -12.63 -2.46 11.71
N GLU A 126 -13.59 -1.51 11.76
CA GLU A 126 -14.62 -1.28 12.81
C GLU A 126 -14.27 -1.84 14.21
N LYS A 127 -14.31 -3.17 14.39
CA LYS A 127 -13.66 -3.90 15.48
C LYS A 127 -12.21 -4.29 15.12
N LEU A 128 -11.25 -3.53 15.65
CA LEU A 128 -9.82 -3.74 15.40
C LEU A 128 -9.40 -5.22 15.59
N PRO A 129 -9.00 -5.92 14.52
CA PRO A 129 -8.41 -7.25 14.63
C PRO A 129 -6.93 -7.15 15.02
N SER A 130 -6.32 -8.29 15.35
CA SER A 130 -4.86 -8.33 15.37
C SER A 130 -4.33 -7.97 13.98
N CYS A 131 -3.34 -7.09 13.97
CA CYS A 131 -2.62 -6.60 12.82
C CYS A 131 -1.17 -7.13 12.84
N ASP A 132 -0.94 -8.28 13.46
CA ASP A 132 0.32 -9.00 13.41
C ASP A 132 0.58 -9.62 12.02
N VAL A 133 1.75 -10.21 11.83
CA VAL A 133 2.14 -10.82 10.55
C VAL A 133 1.23 -11.97 10.15
N VAL A 134 0.80 -12.80 11.11
CA VAL A 134 -0.05 -13.97 10.84
C VAL A 134 -1.43 -13.53 10.34
N SER A 135 -2.00 -12.51 10.96
CA SER A 135 -3.31 -11.95 10.61
C SER A 135 -3.26 -11.23 9.27
N LYS A 136 -2.19 -10.46 9.00
CA LYS A 136 -1.95 -9.85 7.67
C LYS A 136 -1.87 -10.92 6.58
N ARG A 137 -1.16 -12.01 6.84
CA ARG A 137 -1.01 -13.13 5.88
C ARG A 137 -2.33 -13.87 5.65
N ASP A 138 -3.05 -14.23 6.71
CA ASP A 138 -4.37 -14.89 6.57
C ASP A 138 -5.34 -13.99 5.81
N HIS A 139 -5.44 -12.71 6.19
CA HIS A 139 -6.30 -11.75 5.50
C HIS A 139 -5.99 -11.65 4.01
N PHE A 140 -4.72 -11.51 3.62
CA PHE A 140 -4.34 -11.43 2.21
C PHE A 140 -4.63 -12.74 1.46
N TYR A 141 -4.45 -13.90 2.12
CA TYR A 141 -4.83 -15.20 1.53
C TYR A 141 -6.33 -15.28 1.27
N GLN A 142 -7.16 -14.84 2.22
CA GLN A 142 -8.61 -14.82 2.03
C GLN A 142 -9.02 -13.83 0.94
N PHE A 143 -8.38 -12.64 0.87
CA PHE A 143 -8.59 -11.70 -0.22
C PHE A 143 -8.29 -12.34 -1.58
N TRP A 144 -7.13 -13.00 -1.70
CA TRP A 144 -6.74 -13.71 -2.91
C TRP A 144 -7.75 -14.80 -3.27
N LYS A 145 -8.12 -15.65 -2.31
CA LYS A 145 -9.04 -16.78 -2.51
C LYS A 145 -10.45 -16.33 -2.90
N SER A 146 -10.91 -15.17 -2.43
CA SER A 146 -12.25 -14.66 -2.76
C SER A 146 -12.27 -13.87 -4.06
N HIS A 147 -11.26 -13.02 -4.29
CA HIS A 147 -11.34 -11.98 -5.33
C HIS A 147 -10.41 -12.20 -6.52
N ILE A 148 -9.19 -12.70 -6.29
CA ILE A 148 -8.16 -12.86 -7.34
C ILE A 148 -8.22 -14.26 -7.98
N ARG A 149 -8.21 -15.32 -7.17
CA ARG A 149 -8.48 -16.73 -7.57
C ARG A 149 -7.59 -17.32 -8.68
N LYS A 150 -6.41 -16.74 -8.91
CA LYS A 150 -5.36 -17.27 -9.80
C LYS A 150 -3.98 -16.85 -9.32
N ALA A 151 -2.95 -17.59 -9.73
CA ALA A 151 -1.57 -17.22 -9.43
C ALA A 151 -1.29 -15.78 -9.92
N MET A 152 -0.45 -15.03 -9.19
CA MET A 152 -0.21 -13.61 -9.47
C MET A 152 1.27 -13.27 -9.56
N ILE A 153 1.57 -12.17 -10.26
CA ILE A 153 2.84 -11.46 -10.13
C ILE A 153 2.69 -10.53 -8.93
N LEU A 154 3.33 -10.87 -7.82
CA LEU A 154 3.20 -10.14 -6.56
C LEU A 154 4.33 -9.12 -6.42
N VAL A 155 3.95 -7.84 -6.32
CA VAL A 155 4.86 -6.70 -6.28
C VAL A 155 4.76 -6.03 -4.91
N GLY A 156 5.91 -5.76 -4.28
CA GLY A 156 5.94 -5.07 -3.00
C GLY A 156 7.22 -4.27 -2.78
N PRO A 157 7.15 -2.98 -2.42
CA PRO A 157 8.31 -2.18 -2.05
C PRO A 157 8.56 -2.23 -0.54
N SER A 158 9.81 -2.09 -0.10
CA SER A 158 10.16 -1.95 1.33
C SER A 158 9.52 -3.06 2.19
N LEU A 159 8.69 -2.72 3.19
CA LEU A 159 7.95 -3.72 4.00
C LEU A 159 6.99 -4.58 3.16
N GLY A 160 6.42 -4.03 2.08
CA GLY A 160 5.59 -4.80 1.15
C GLY A 160 6.35 -5.97 0.53
N SER A 161 7.68 -5.88 0.41
CA SER A 161 8.52 -7.02 0.01
C SER A 161 8.53 -8.14 1.07
N ALA A 162 8.57 -7.80 2.35
CA ALA A 162 8.51 -8.78 3.44
C ALA A 162 7.15 -9.49 3.47
N VAL A 163 6.05 -8.75 3.26
CA VAL A 163 4.70 -9.30 3.10
C VAL A 163 4.65 -10.25 1.90
N ALA A 164 5.22 -9.84 0.76
CA ALA A 164 5.21 -10.64 -0.46
C ALA A 164 6.01 -11.94 -0.33
N ILE A 165 7.19 -11.89 0.32
CA ILE A 165 8.02 -13.07 0.59
C ILE A 165 7.31 -14.02 1.55
N ASP A 166 6.81 -13.51 2.68
CA ASP A 166 6.06 -14.30 3.65
C ASP A 166 4.84 -14.99 2.99
N PHE A 167 4.11 -14.27 2.15
CA PHE A 167 2.99 -14.84 1.42
C PHE A 167 3.41 -15.93 0.44
N ALA A 168 4.46 -15.69 -0.37
CA ALA A 168 4.93 -16.66 -1.36
C ALA A 168 5.50 -17.95 -0.72
N VAL A 169 6.12 -17.84 0.45
CA VAL A 169 6.62 -19.01 1.21
C VAL A 169 5.47 -19.87 1.74
N ASN A 170 4.38 -19.25 2.19
CA ASN A 170 3.25 -19.96 2.79
C ASN A 170 2.20 -20.42 1.78
N TYR A 171 2.08 -19.74 0.63
CA TYR A 171 1.09 -20.01 -0.42
C TYR A 171 1.72 -19.93 -1.82
N PRO A 172 2.69 -20.82 -2.14
CA PRO A 172 3.41 -20.79 -3.41
C PRO A 172 2.48 -20.98 -4.62
N GLU A 173 1.31 -21.61 -4.45
CA GLU A 173 0.30 -21.76 -5.50
C GLU A 173 -0.33 -20.44 -5.94
N ALA A 174 -0.30 -19.42 -5.07
CA ALA A 174 -0.89 -18.11 -5.32
C ALA A 174 0.08 -17.14 -6.01
N VAL A 175 1.38 -17.47 -6.08
CA VAL A 175 2.42 -16.54 -6.56
C VAL A 175 3.22 -17.19 -7.69
N GLU A 176 3.11 -16.63 -8.89
CA GLU A 176 3.93 -17.03 -10.03
C GLU A 176 5.31 -16.36 -10.01
N LYS A 177 5.34 -15.07 -9.69
CA LYS A 177 6.56 -14.24 -9.71
C LYS A 177 6.54 -13.22 -8.57
N LEU A 178 7.72 -12.88 -8.08
CA LEU A 178 7.94 -11.81 -7.11
C LEU A 178 8.69 -10.65 -7.77
N VAL A 179 8.22 -9.43 -7.51
CA VAL A 179 8.92 -8.19 -7.86
C VAL A 179 9.12 -7.38 -6.59
N LEU A 180 10.37 -7.30 -6.12
CA LEU A 180 10.73 -6.66 -4.87
C LEU A 180 11.47 -5.35 -5.16
N ILE A 181 11.01 -4.24 -4.59
CA ILE A 181 11.54 -2.90 -4.86
C ILE A 181 12.13 -2.33 -3.58
N ASP A 182 13.44 -2.13 -3.54
CA ASP A 182 14.15 -1.64 -2.34
C ASP A 182 13.72 -2.42 -1.08
N ALA A 183 13.88 -3.74 -1.15
CA ALA A 183 13.27 -4.67 -0.21
C ALA A 183 13.79 -4.45 1.21
N SER A 184 12.86 -4.22 2.14
CA SER A 184 13.17 -4.06 3.56
C SER A 184 12.69 -5.30 4.31
N VAL A 185 13.52 -6.34 4.25
CA VAL A 185 13.26 -7.64 4.87
C VAL A 185 14.00 -7.66 6.21
N TYR A 186 13.39 -7.07 7.24
CA TYR A 186 13.98 -7.05 8.58
C TYR A 186 14.05 -8.47 9.12
N ALA A 187 15.24 -9.08 9.21
CA ALA A 187 15.35 -10.38 9.87
C ALA A 187 14.89 -10.30 11.33
N GLU A 188 15.22 -9.20 12.02
CA GLU A 188 14.99 -8.95 13.46
C GLU A 188 13.63 -8.31 13.78
N GLY A 189 12.78 -8.08 12.78
CA GLY A 189 11.49 -7.41 12.97
C GLY A 189 11.61 -5.98 13.49
N THR A 190 10.69 -5.59 14.36
CA THR A 190 10.62 -4.21 14.91
C THR A 190 11.63 -3.98 16.05
N GLY A 191 12.43 -4.99 16.41
CA GLY A 191 13.50 -4.89 17.41
C GLY A 191 13.02 -4.36 18.75
N ASN A 192 13.74 -3.39 19.33
CA ASN A 192 13.39 -2.77 20.61
C ASN A 192 12.02 -2.07 20.60
N LEU A 193 11.46 -1.75 19.41
CA LEU A 193 10.13 -1.15 19.32
C LEU A 193 9.04 -2.11 19.80
N ALA A 194 9.25 -3.42 19.70
CA ALA A 194 8.34 -4.44 20.23
C ALA A 194 8.22 -4.40 21.75
N THR A 195 9.26 -3.92 22.43
CA THR A 195 9.34 -3.84 23.90
C THR A 195 8.94 -2.48 24.46
N LEU A 196 8.55 -1.53 23.60
CA LEU A 196 8.18 -0.20 24.06
C LEU A 196 6.93 -0.24 24.94
N PRO A 197 6.89 0.56 26.03
CA PRO A 197 5.65 0.79 26.75
C PRO A 197 4.57 1.31 25.79
N ARG A 198 3.34 0.82 25.95
CA ARG A 198 2.23 1.14 25.03
C ARG A 198 2.05 2.65 24.81
N ALA A 199 2.17 3.47 25.86
CA ALA A 199 2.12 4.92 25.76
C ALA A 199 3.21 5.51 24.84
N ALA A 200 4.44 4.98 24.89
CA ALA A 200 5.53 5.40 24.02
C ALA A 200 5.30 4.96 22.57
N ALA A 201 4.71 3.78 22.35
CA ALA A 201 4.34 3.32 21.01
C ALA A 201 3.28 4.23 20.37
N TYR A 202 2.26 4.65 21.10
CA TYR A 202 1.27 5.63 20.61
C TYR A 202 1.89 7.01 20.37
N ALA A 203 2.79 7.48 21.24
CA ALA A 203 3.52 8.72 21.00
C ALA A 203 4.33 8.66 19.70
N GLY A 204 4.99 7.52 19.45
CA GLY A 204 5.69 7.24 18.19
C GLY A 204 4.75 7.25 16.98
N ALA A 205 3.59 6.60 17.06
CA ALA A 205 2.58 6.62 16.01
C ALA A 205 2.07 8.04 15.73
N TYR A 206 1.86 8.86 16.76
CA TYR A 206 1.45 10.25 16.61
C TYR A 206 2.50 11.09 15.86
N VAL A 207 3.79 10.90 16.18
CA VAL A 207 4.91 11.53 15.46
C VAL A 207 4.97 11.03 14.01
N LEU A 208 4.75 9.72 13.79
CA LEU A 208 4.78 9.08 12.47
C LEU A 208 3.74 9.67 11.50
N LYS A 209 2.51 9.94 11.95
CA LYS A 209 1.49 10.58 11.10
C LYS A 209 1.67 12.09 10.91
N SER A 210 2.62 12.71 11.61
CA SER A 210 2.77 14.18 11.59
C SER A 210 3.20 14.71 10.21
N ILE A 211 2.68 15.89 9.86
CA ILE A 211 3.05 16.59 8.62
C ILE A 211 4.56 16.90 8.57
N PRO A 212 5.21 17.44 9.63
CA PRO A 212 6.64 17.75 9.58
C PRO A 212 7.51 16.55 9.28
N LEU A 213 7.27 15.40 9.92
CA LEU A 213 8.07 14.20 9.69
C LEU A 213 7.89 13.66 8.27
N ARG A 214 6.64 13.61 7.77
CA ARG A 214 6.36 13.10 6.42
C ARG A 214 6.85 14.05 5.32
N LEU A 215 6.79 15.37 5.54
CA LEU A 215 7.44 16.35 4.68
C LEU A 215 8.96 16.14 4.64
N TYR A 216 9.59 15.97 5.80
CA TYR A 216 11.02 15.72 5.89
C TYR A 216 11.41 14.42 5.16
N ALA A 217 10.63 13.34 5.34
CA ALA A 217 10.82 12.10 4.61
C ALA A 217 10.73 12.29 3.09
N ASN A 218 9.78 13.09 2.59
CA ASN A 218 9.70 13.41 1.16
C ASN A 218 10.95 14.15 0.65
N TYR A 219 11.52 15.06 1.44
CA TYR A 219 12.75 15.77 1.07
C TYR A 219 13.99 14.87 1.06
N LEU A 220 14.02 13.84 1.90
CA LEU A 220 15.07 12.83 1.86
C LEU A 220 14.94 11.89 0.66
N SER A 221 13.71 11.50 0.31
CA SER A 221 13.45 10.55 -0.78
C SER A 221 13.56 11.17 -2.17
N PHE A 222 13.26 12.47 -2.32
CA PHE A 222 13.13 13.12 -3.61
C PHE A 222 13.93 14.41 -3.70
N THR A 223 14.79 14.50 -4.71
CA THR A 223 15.49 15.73 -5.06
C THR A 223 14.58 16.67 -5.86
N ASN A 224 14.73 17.99 -5.66
CA ASN A 224 14.10 19.04 -6.49
C ASN A 224 12.56 19.15 -6.43
N LEU A 225 11.92 18.69 -5.34
CA LEU A 225 10.48 18.93 -5.14
C LEU A 225 10.21 20.38 -4.68
N SER A 226 9.22 21.02 -5.30
CA SER A 226 8.65 22.26 -4.74
C SER A 226 7.99 21.96 -3.38
N PHE A 227 7.97 22.93 -2.47
CA PHE A 227 7.28 22.78 -1.18
C PHE A 227 5.79 22.43 -1.36
N SER A 228 5.11 23.07 -2.31
CA SER A 228 3.70 22.78 -2.62
C SER A 228 3.49 21.33 -3.03
N THR A 229 4.37 20.79 -3.89
CA THR A 229 4.30 19.39 -4.32
C THR A 229 4.60 18.44 -3.16
N SER A 230 5.64 18.71 -2.38
CA SER A 230 6.00 17.88 -1.22
C SER A 230 4.90 17.85 -0.16
N LEU A 231 4.23 18.99 0.07
CA LEU A 231 3.08 19.08 0.97
C LEU A 231 1.87 18.31 0.44
N ASP A 232 1.58 18.39 -0.85
CA ASP A 232 0.49 17.63 -1.45
C ASP A 232 0.75 16.12 -1.38
N TRP A 233 1.96 15.67 -1.69
CA TRP A 233 2.37 14.26 -1.53
C TRP A 233 2.34 13.80 -0.08
N THR A 234 2.69 14.68 0.86
CA THR A 234 2.53 14.42 2.30
C THR A 234 1.05 14.23 2.65
N ASN A 235 0.14 15.00 2.06
CA ASN A 235 -1.30 14.83 2.27
C ASN A 235 -1.82 13.52 1.66
N VAL A 236 -1.37 13.14 0.47
CA VAL A 236 -1.69 11.83 -0.14
C VAL A 236 -1.24 10.70 0.78
N GLY A 237 0.03 10.70 1.18
CA GLY A 237 0.60 9.65 2.02
C GLY A 237 -0.02 9.60 3.42
N ARG A 238 -0.48 10.72 3.98
CA ARG A 238 -1.08 10.79 5.32
C ARG A 238 -2.59 10.48 5.33
N LEU A 239 -3.26 10.45 4.17
CA LEU A 239 -4.72 10.37 4.12
C LEU A 239 -5.26 9.17 4.92
N HIS A 240 -4.66 7.99 4.78
CA HIS A 240 -5.06 6.80 5.52
C HIS A 240 -4.85 6.91 7.05
N CYS A 241 -3.91 7.74 7.51
CA CYS A 241 -3.68 7.98 8.94
C CYS A 241 -4.82 8.70 9.66
N LEU A 242 -5.77 9.25 8.89
CA LEU A 242 -6.94 9.95 9.41
C LEU A 242 -8.08 8.97 9.77
N LEU A 243 -7.92 7.69 9.48
CA LEU A 243 -8.88 6.66 9.90
C LEU A 243 -8.76 6.40 11.40
N PRO A 244 -9.90 6.13 12.08
CA PRO A 244 -9.94 6.10 13.54
C PRO A 244 -9.11 4.97 14.15
N TRP A 245 -8.87 3.88 13.42
CA TRP A 245 -8.11 2.71 13.87
C TRP A 245 -6.62 2.73 13.49
N TRP A 246 -6.15 3.72 12.70
CA TRP A 246 -4.78 3.67 12.16
C TRP A 246 -3.71 3.62 13.25
N GLU A 247 -3.88 4.38 14.33
CA GLU A 247 -2.92 4.39 15.44
C GLU A 247 -2.87 3.04 16.13
N ASP A 248 -4.02 2.47 16.47
CA ASP A 248 -4.10 1.18 17.16
C ASP A 248 -3.55 0.05 16.28
N ALA A 249 -3.91 0.00 15.00
CA ALA A 249 -3.41 -0.99 14.06
C ALA A 249 -1.88 -0.89 13.87
N THR A 250 -1.35 0.33 13.84
CA THR A 250 0.09 0.56 13.72
C THR A 250 0.81 0.12 15.00
N VAL A 251 0.29 0.49 16.18
CA VAL A 251 0.87 0.07 17.47
C VAL A 251 0.81 -1.45 17.65
N ASP A 252 -0.30 -2.09 17.28
CA ASP A 252 -0.45 -3.55 17.34
C ASP A 252 0.60 -4.26 16.47
N PHE A 253 0.76 -3.84 15.22
CA PHE A 253 1.83 -4.36 14.36
C PHE A 253 3.22 -4.15 14.97
N MET A 254 3.52 -2.94 15.46
CA MET A 254 4.84 -2.61 15.99
C MET A 254 5.18 -3.42 17.25
N THR A 255 4.20 -3.62 18.13
CA THR A 255 4.36 -4.35 19.39
C THR A 255 4.32 -5.87 19.22
N SER A 256 3.74 -6.38 18.12
CA SER A 256 3.76 -7.80 17.76
C SER A 256 5.16 -8.34 17.40
N GLY A 257 6.16 -7.46 17.23
CA GLY A 257 7.48 -7.80 16.72
C GLY A 257 7.63 -7.65 15.21
N GLY A 258 6.53 -7.38 14.49
CA GLY A 258 6.51 -7.25 13.04
C GLY A 258 7.05 -8.50 12.32
N TYR A 259 7.63 -8.32 11.14
CA TYR A 259 8.26 -9.41 10.40
C TYR A 259 9.59 -9.79 11.05
N ASN A 260 9.59 -10.70 12.02
CA ASN A 260 10.80 -11.27 12.62
C ASN A 260 10.97 -12.73 12.17
N VAL A 261 12.03 -12.99 11.40
CA VAL A 261 12.34 -14.30 10.82
C VAL A 261 13.71 -14.82 11.23
N VAL A 262 14.37 -14.22 12.24
CA VAL A 262 15.72 -14.65 12.69
C VAL A 262 15.75 -16.15 13.00
N SER A 263 14.72 -16.67 13.66
CA SER A 263 14.63 -18.08 14.02
C SER A 263 14.44 -19.03 12.82
N GLN A 264 14.06 -18.50 11.66
CA GLN A 264 13.78 -19.26 10.44
C GLN A 264 14.98 -19.26 9.47
N ILE A 265 15.92 -18.33 9.63
CA ILE A 265 17.13 -18.25 8.80
C ILE A 265 18.18 -19.19 9.38
N LYS A 266 18.52 -20.25 8.64
CA LYS A 266 19.68 -21.11 8.96
C LYS A 266 20.97 -20.28 8.82
N LYS A 267 21.77 -20.27 9.88
CA LYS A 267 23.10 -19.64 9.91
C LYS A 267 24.14 -20.51 9.20
#